data_AF-A0A7U9H6D3-F1
#
_entry.id   AF-A0A7U9H6D3-F1
#
_cell.length_a   1.000
_cell.length_b   1.000
_cell.length_c   1.000
_cell.angle_alpha   90.00
_cell.angle_beta   90.00
_cell.angle_gamma   90.00
#
_symmetry.space_group_name_H-M   'P 1'
#
loop_
_entity.id
_entity.type
_entity.pdbx_description
1 polymer ?
#
loop_
_entity_poly.entity_id
_entity_poly.type
_entity_poly.pdbx_seq_one_letter_code
_entity_poly.pdbx_strand_id
1 'polypeptide(L)'
;MFVEAMFVFLVLHEIGHIHNLHGERRDDHTIKQPSTKEHLIFIHKAVGDSEDEVDTAKKLDAHAREIIADTYAFQFMLTELKKCFFPDSEYDGADAGALSATNFAICIYVVASFFWALSFQRPMRNDTQCEHYPSHAFRLVSIEAACLEHKVCRGDITLTRSGLEGGMTSYISKLTGAVSNNEFLKWRLTMNIPSNQEHYEKICAITPNWSNFIFGVRDDDWLKR
;
A
#
# COMPACT_ATOMS: atom_id res chain seq x y z
N MET A 1 -12.85 -12.76 -8.64
CA MET A 1 -13.04 -11.51 -7.89
C MET A 1 -12.12 -11.33 -6.68
N PHE A 2 -12.22 -12.07 -5.55
CA PHE A 2 -11.33 -11.77 -4.40
C PHE A 2 -9.84 -12.04 -4.69
N VAL A 3 -9.50 -13.25 -5.16
CA VAL A 3 -8.12 -13.61 -5.58
C VAL A 3 -7.61 -12.71 -6.71
N GLU A 4 -8.50 -12.38 -7.64
CA GLU A 4 -8.23 -11.48 -8.75
C GLU A 4 -7.90 -10.06 -8.27
N ALA A 5 -8.66 -9.52 -7.32
CA ALA A 5 -8.40 -8.23 -6.70
C ALA A 5 -7.05 -8.21 -5.95
N MET A 6 -6.68 -9.30 -5.27
CA MET A 6 -5.35 -9.45 -4.67
C MET A 6 -4.26 -9.44 -5.75
N PHE A 7 -4.48 -10.14 -6.86
CA PHE A 7 -3.55 -10.17 -7.97
C PHE A 7 -3.39 -8.80 -8.64
N VAL A 8 -4.50 -8.06 -8.81
CA VAL A 8 -4.49 -6.67 -9.31
C VAL A 8 -3.64 -5.80 -8.40
N PHE A 9 -3.84 -5.85 -7.08
CA PHE A 9 -3.02 -5.10 -6.13
C PHE A 9 -1.53 -5.44 -6.25
N LEU A 10 -1.18 -6.73 -6.29
CA LEU A 10 0.20 -7.19 -6.42
C LEU A 10 0.87 -6.70 -7.70
N VAL A 11 0.20 -6.84 -8.84
CA VAL A 11 0.74 -6.40 -10.13
C VAL A 11 0.91 -4.88 -10.14
N LEU A 12 -0.07 -4.14 -9.63
CA LEU A 12 0.01 -2.68 -9.57
C LEU A 12 1.07 -2.20 -8.59
N HIS A 13 1.36 -2.95 -7.51
CA HIS A 13 2.45 -2.66 -6.58
C HIS A 13 3.80 -2.75 -7.28
N GLU A 14 4.06 -3.82 -8.03
CA GLU A 14 5.28 -3.94 -8.84
C GLU A 14 5.37 -2.84 -9.92
N ILE A 15 4.25 -2.50 -10.57
CA ILE A 15 4.19 -1.36 -11.49
C ILE A 15 4.50 -0.05 -10.75
N GLY A 16 4.05 0.11 -9.51
CA GLY A 16 4.37 1.28 -8.68
C GLY A 16 5.87 1.42 -8.40
N HIS A 17 6.57 0.31 -8.16
CA HIS A 17 8.04 0.31 -8.07
C HIS A 17 8.70 0.72 -9.39
N ILE A 18 8.24 0.18 -10.52
CA ILE A 18 8.77 0.53 -11.85
C ILE A 18 8.52 2.00 -12.17
N HIS A 19 7.29 2.48 -11.96
CA HIS A 19 6.88 3.86 -12.19
C HIS A 19 7.77 4.83 -11.42
N ASN A 20 8.08 4.50 -10.16
CA ASN A 20 8.90 5.34 -9.30
C ASN A 20 10.41 5.07 -9.39
N LEU A 21 10.84 4.21 -10.33
CA LEU A 21 12.25 3.85 -10.56
C LEU A 21 12.93 3.28 -9.30
N HIS A 22 12.18 2.60 -8.44
CA HIS A 22 12.66 2.07 -7.16
C HIS A 22 13.75 0.98 -7.31
N GLY A 23 13.82 0.34 -8.49
CA GLY A 23 14.82 -0.67 -8.85
C GLY A 23 16.01 -0.13 -9.66
N GLU A 24 15.92 1.08 -10.21
CA GLU A 24 17.09 1.74 -10.78
C GLU A 24 17.93 2.24 -9.60
N ARG A 25 19.16 1.75 -9.48
CA ARG A 25 20.14 2.45 -8.65
C ARG A 25 20.21 3.85 -9.24
N ARG A 26 19.73 4.86 -8.52
CA ARG A 26 20.14 6.25 -8.77
C ARG A 26 21.63 6.30 -8.44
N ASP A 27 22.45 5.78 -9.35
CA ASP A 27 23.90 5.88 -9.35
C ASP A 27 24.26 7.33 -9.74
N ASP A 28 23.84 8.28 -8.90
CA ASP A 28 24.47 9.58 -8.86
C ASP A 28 25.87 9.35 -8.29
N HIS A 29 26.87 9.53 -9.18
CA HIS A 29 28.31 9.32 -9.01
C HIS A 29 28.92 8.03 -9.60
N THR A 30 28.71 7.76 -10.89
CA THR A 30 29.81 7.79 -11.88
C THR A 30 29.28 7.45 -13.27
N ILE A 31 29.56 8.31 -14.25
CA ILE A 31 29.44 7.98 -15.67
C ILE A 31 30.34 6.78 -15.95
N LYS A 32 29.78 5.58 -16.02
CA LYS A 32 30.38 4.42 -16.66
C LYS A 32 29.33 3.74 -17.54
N GLN A 33 29.81 3.37 -18.73
CA GLN A 33 29.09 3.04 -19.95
C GLN A 33 27.91 2.07 -19.79
N PRO A 34 26.91 2.13 -20.69
CA PRO A 34 25.76 1.24 -20.65
C PRO A 34 26.22 -0.18 -21.00
N SER A 35 26.28 -1.07 -20.01
CA SER A 35 26.40 -2.49 -20.29
C SER A 35 25.04 -3.01 -20.76
N THR A 36 24.97 -3.39 -22.03
CA THR A 36 23.91 -4.23 -22.58
C THR A 36 23.77 -5.50 -21.76
N LYS A 37 22.77 -5.58 -20.88
CA LYS A 37 22.35 -6.83 -20.25
C LYS A 37 20.83 -6.85 -20.17
N GLU A 38 20.30 -7.75 -20.99
CA GLU A 38 19.15 -8.63 -20.78
C GLU A 38 18.05 -8.14 -19.84
N HIS A 39 16.83 -8.07 -20.37
CA HIS A 39 15.57 -7.88 -19.66
C HIS A 39 15.38 -8.95 -18.56
N LEU A 40 16.03 -8.74 -17.41
CA LEU A 40 15.79 -9.47 -16.19
C LEU A 40 14.56 -8.84 -15.54
N ILE A 41 13.47 -9.61 -15.51
CA ILE A 41 12.36 -9.35 -14.60
C ILE A 41 12.93 -9.49 -13.18
N PHE A 42 13.18 -8.36 -12.52
CA PHE A 42 13.63 -8.31 -11.14
C PHE A 42 12.46 -8.68 -10.23
N ILE A 43 12.26 -9.97 -10.00
CA ILE A 43 11.51 -10.43 -8.83
C ILE A 43 12.38 -10.08 -7.63
N HIS A 44 11.94 -9.13 -6.80
CA HIS A 44 12.62 -8.75 -5.57
C HIS A 44 13.01 -10.02 -4.79
N LYS A 45 14.32 -10.27 -4.67
CA LYS A 45 14.82 -11.24 -3.69
C LYS A 45 14.47 -10.65 -2.33
N ALA A 46 13.63 -11.33 -1.56
CA ALA A 46 13.42 -11.03 -0.15
C ALA A 46 14.81 -11.01 0.52
N VAL A 47 15.29 -9.80 0.85
CA VAL A 47 16.71 -9.50 1.08
C VAL A 47 17.22 -10.23 2.33
N GLY A 48 18.46 -10.72 2.22
CA GLY A 48 19.20 -11.41 3.28
C GLY A 48 19.81 -10.48 4.31
N ASP A 49 20.08 -11.08 5.47
CA ASP A 49 20.58 -10.46 6.70
C ASP A 49 21.95 -9.79 6.49
N SER A 50 22.05 -8.50 6.80
CA SER A 50 23.32 -7.86 7.14
C SER A 50 23.09 -6.63 8.03
N GLU A 51 23.61 -6.70 9.25
CA GLU A 51 23.64 -5.65 10.27
C GLU A 51 24.69 -4.57 9.94
N ASP A 52 24.40 -3.29 10.25
CA ASP A 52 25.34 -2.26 10.81
C ASP A 52 24.85 -0.82 10.52
N GLU A 53 24.81 0.04 11.54
CA GLU A 53 24.29 1.44 11.68
C GLU A 53 24.29 2.41 10.45
N VAL A 54 24.96 2.10 9.35
CA VAL A 54 24.66 2.62 7.98
C VAL A 54 23.26 2.20 7.49
N ASP A 55 22.58 1.39 8.30
CA ASP A 55 21.34 0.68 8.07
C ASP A 55 20.08 1.57 8.14
N THR A 56 19.97 2.54 9.05
CA THR A 56 18.70 3.25 9.31
C THR A 56 18.19 4.07 8.12
N ALA A 57 19.07 4.82 7.43
CA ALA A 57 18.66 5.58 6.25
C ALA A 57 18.19 4.66 5.12
N LYS A 58 18.93 3.56 4.88
CA LYS A 58 18.56 2.54 3.89
C LYS A 58 17.25 1.83 4.24
N LYS A 59 16.95 1.63 5.53
CA LYS A 59 15.65 1.12 6.00
C LYS A 59 14.54 2.10 5.67
N LEU A 60 14.70 3.36 6.06
CA LEU A 60 13.71 4.40 5.77
C LEU A 60 13.44 4.48 4.25
N ASP A 61 14.49 4.45 3.43
CA ASP A 61 14.38 4.42 1.97
C ASP A 61 13.65 3.17 1.45
N ALA A 62 13.98 1.99 1.98
CA ALA A 62 13.27 0.76 1.62
C ALA A 62 11.77 0.85 1.99
N HIS A 63 11.45 1.35 3.18
CA HIS A 63 10.08 1.50 3.64
C HIS A 63 9.30 2.54 2.83
N ALA A 64 9.91 3.68 2.52
CA ALA A 64 9.32 4.72 1.69
C ALA A 64 8.94 4.17 0.31
N ARG A 65 9.83 3.40 -0.32
CA ARG A 65 9.58 2.78 -1.63
C ARG A 65 8.40 1.82 -1.62
N GLU A 66 8.27 1.00 -0.58
CA GLU A 66 7.14 0.07 -0.43
C GLU A 66 5.83 0.84 -0.21
N ILE A 67 5.82 1.87 0.65
CA ILE A 67 4.62 2.69 0.89
C ILE A 67 4.17 3.39 -0.38
N ILE A 68 5.09 3.99 -1.14
CA ILE A 68 4.77 4.64 -2.41
C ILE A 68 4.19 3.64 -3.41
N ALA A 69 4.78 2.44 -3.50
CA ALA A 69 4.26 1.39 -4.38
C ALA A 69 2.87 0.91 -3.95
N ASP A 70 2.62 0.79 -2.64
CA ASP A 70 1.33 0.41 -2.08
C ASP A 70 0.24 1.45 -2.32
N THR A 71 0.52 2.72 -2.05
CA THR A 71 -0.46 3.79 -2.26
C THR A 71 -0.77 3.96 -3.73
N TYR A 72 0.24 3.87 -4.61
CA TYR A 72 0.06 3.78 -6.06
C TYR A 72 -0.85 2.60 -6.42
N ALA A 73 -0.53 1.40 -5.95
CA ALA A 73 -1.28 0.20 -6.28
C ALA A 73 -2.73 0.29 -5.85
N PHE A 74 -2.96 0.78 -4.63
CA PHE A 74 -4.29 0.90 -4.07
C PHE A 74 -5.14 1.90 -4.85
N GLN A 75 -4.57 3.04 -5.24
CA GLN A 75 -5.25 4.04 -6.06
C GLN A 75 -5.72 3.47 -7.40
N PHE A 76 -4.84 2.78 -8.11
CA PHE A 76 -5.20 2.19 -9.40
C PHE A 76 -6.17 1.02 -9.24
N MET A 77 -6.01 0.22 -8.18
CA MET A 77 -6.94 -0.86 -7.84
C MET A 77 -8.38 -0.35 -7.67
N LEU A 78 -8.58 0.81 -7.04
CA LEU A 78 -9.91 1.42 -6.92
C LEU A 78 -10.53 1.68 -8.30
N THR A 79 -9.74 2.14 -9.26
CA THR A 79 -10.23 2.46 -10.61
C THR A 79 -10.51 1.20 -11.42
N GLU A 80 -9.59 0.24 -11.40
CA GLU A 80 -9.71 -1.01 -12.14
C GLU A 80 -10.90 -1.84 -11.65
N LEU A 81 -11.03 -1.99 -10.32
CA LEU A 81 -12.07 -2.85 -9.74
C LEU A 81 -13.45 -2.20 -9.68
N LYS A 82 -13.55 -0.86 -9.78
CA LYS A 82 -14.85 -0.17 -9.84
C LYS A 82 -15.71 -0.74 -10.96
N LYS A 83 -15.14 -0.95 -12.15
CA LYS A 83 -15.86 -1.46 -13.32
C LYS A 83 -16.28 -2.92 -13.16
N CYS A 84 -15.51 -3.70 -12.39
CA CYS A 84 -15.79 -5.11 -12.14
C CYS A 84 -16.86 -5.30 -11.07
N PHE A 85 -16.83 -4.50 -9.99
CA PHE A 85 -17.78 -4.60 -8.89
C PHE A 85 -19.08 -3.83 -9.13
N PHE A 86 -19.01 -2.72 -9.85
CA PHE A 86 -20.13 -1.81 -10.08
C PHE A 86 -20.19 -1.38 -11.56
N PRO A 87 -20.48 -2.31 -12.48
CA PRO A 87 -20.63 -1.95 -13.89
C PRO A 87 -21.81 -0.98 -14.08
N ASP A 88 -21.60 0.09 -14.84
CA ASP A 88 -22.58 1.16 -15.03
C ASP A 88 -23.93 0.64 -15.57
N SER A 89 -23.92 -0.47 -16.32
CA SER A 89 -25.13 -1.12 -16.85
C SER A 89 -26.06 -1.71 -15.77
N GLU A 90 -25.53 -2.07 -14.60
CA GLU A 90 -26.29 -2.72 -13.53
C GLU A 90 -26.69 -1.76 -12.40
N TYR A 91 -26.01 -0.62 -12.32
CA TYR A 91 -26.16 0.35 -11.22
C TYR A 91 -26.60 1.74 -11.73
N ASP A 92 -27.31 1.80 -12.85
CA ASP A 92 -27.87 3.05 -13.37
C ASP A 92 -28.82 3.70 -12.35
N GLY A 93 -28.66 4.99 -12.12
CA GLY A 93 -29.41 5.75 -11.12
C GLY A 93 -29.06 5.46 -9.65
N ALA A 94 -28.10 4.58 -9.34
CA ALA A 94 -27.64 4.35 -7.98
C ALA A 94 -26.79 5.51 -7.44
N ASP A 95 -26.73 5.66 -6.11
CA ASP A 95 -25.93 6.69 -5.45
C ASP A 95 -24.42 6.46 -5.72
N ALA A 96 -23.85 7.30 -6.58
CA ALA A 96 -22.45 7.21 -6.96
C ALA A 96 -21.47 7.42 -5.81
N GLY A 97 -21.87 8.13 -4.75
CA GLY A 97 -21.09 8.27 -3.52
C GLY A 97 -21.07 6.95 -2.74
N ALA A 98 -22.23 6.33 -2.57
CA ALA A 98 -22.36 5.02 -1.93
C ALA A 98 -21.59 3.92 -2.68
N LEU A 99 -21.67 3.89 -4.02
CA LEU A 99 -20.88 2.96 -4.84
C LEU A 99 -19.37 3.18 -4.67
N SER A 100 -18.92 4.44 -4.64
CA SER A 100 -17.51 4.76 -4.42
C SER A 100 -17.03 4.29 -3.04
N ALA A 101 -17.80 4.55 -1.99
CA ALA A 101 -17.48 4.11 -0.64
C ALA A 101 -17.49 2.57 -0.52
N THR A 102 -18.41 1.90 -1.20
CA THR A 102 -18.49 0.43 -1.22
C THR A 102 -17.30 -0.17 -1.97
N ASN A 103 -16.91 0.39 -3.11
CA ASN A 103 -15.71 -0.03 -3.84
C ASN A 103 -14.45 0.11 -2.99
N PHE A 104 -14.32 1.25 -2.30
CA PHE A 104 -13.22 1.48 -1.37
C PHE A 104 -13.21 0.44 -0.23
N ALA A 105 -14.37 0.18 0.39
CA ALA A 105 -14.52 -0.81 1.44
C ALA A 105 -14.09 -2.21 0.99
N ILE A 106 -14.48 -2.62 -0.22
CA ILE A 106 -14.08 -3.92 -0.79
C ILE A 106 -12.57 -3.98 -1.01
N CYS A 107 -11.96 -2.92 -1.57
CA CYS A 107 -10.52 -2.88 -1.80
C CYS A 107 -9.72 -2.93 -0.49
N ILE A 108 -10.13 -2.18 0.54
CA ILE A 108 -9.56 -2.26 1.89
C ILE A 108 -9.67 -3.68 2.44
N TYR A 109 -10.85 -4.29 2.34
CA TYR A 109 -11.04 -5.66 2.82
C TYR A 109 -10.09 -6.65 2.16
N VAL A 110 -9.89 -6.54 0.84
CA VAL A 110 -8.97 -7.39 0.07
C VAL A 110 -7.53 -7.20 0.54
N VAL A 111 -7.04 -5.96 0.59
CA VAL A 111 -5.63 -5.68 0.93
C VAL A 111 -5.33 -6.01 2.38
N ALA A 112 -6.23 -5.67 3.32
CA ALA A 112 -6.07 -6.01 4.72
C ALA A 112 -6.02 -7.53 4.93
N SER A 113 -6.87 -8.30 4.23
CA SER A 113 -6.84 -9.76 4.29
C SER A 113 -5.58 -10.35 3.69
N PHE A 114 -5.09 -9.78 2.59
CA PHE A 114 -3.85 -10.22 1.96
C PHE A 114 -2.66 -10.00 2.90
N PHE A 115 -2.52 -8.80 3.45
CA PHE A 115 -1.47 -8.45 4.40
C PHE A 115 -1.48 -9.29 5.66
N TRP A 116 -2.67 -9.61 6.19
CA TRP A 116 -2.78 -10.58 7.26
C TRP A 116 -2.40 -11.99 6.82
N ALA A 117 -2.79 -12.45 5.64
CA ALA A 117 -2.41 -13.79 5.16
C ALA A 117 -0.88 -13.93 4.99
N LEU A 118 -0.16 -12.88 4.61
CA LEU A 118 1.30 -12.90 4.51
C LEU A 118 1.99 -13.14 5.87
N SER A 119 1.29 -12.89 6.97
CA SER A 119 1.78 -13.20 8.32
C SER A 119 2.10 -14.67 8.58
N PHE A 120 1.42 -15.57 7.87
CA PHE A 120 1.64 -16.99 8.02
C PHE A 120 3.03 -17.41 7.49
N GLN A 121 3.62 -16.61 6.59
CA GLN A 121 4.95 -16.86 6.03
C GLN A 121 6.06 -16.15 6.83
N ARG A 122 5.80 -14.94 7.33
CA ARG A 122 6.73 -14.19 8.18
C ARG A 122 6.03 -13.75 9.46
N PRO A 123 6.40 -14.31 10.62
CA PRO A 123 5.81 -13.95 11.90
C PRO A 123 5.87 -12.45 12.13
N MET A 124 4.74 -11.87 12.50
CA MET A 124 4.59 -10.43 12.56
C MET A 124 5.10 -9.89 13.89
N ARG A 125 6.39 -9.57 13.91
CA ARG A 125 7.08 -8.98 15.04
C ARG A 125 6.89 -7.45 15.02
N ASN A 126 7.04 -6.85 16.20
CA ASN A 126 6.96 -5.41 16.40
C ASN A 126 8.35 -4.76 16.20
N ASP A 127 9.01 -5.14 15.11
CA ASP A 127 10.37 -4.77 14.76
C ASP A 127 10.42 -4.04 13.42
N THR A 128 9.31 -3.43 13.00
CA THR A 128 9.25 -2.57 11.79
C THR A 128 10.43 -1.60 11.75
N GLN A 129 10.83 -1.04 12.89
CA GLN A 129 11.96 -0.11 12.97
C GLN A 129 13.34 -0.77 12.79
N CYS A 130 13.43 -2.07 13.06
CA CYS A 130 14.65 -2.86 12.99
C CYS A 130 14.81 -3.56 11.64
N GLU A 131 13.72 -3.79 10.91
CA GLU A 131 13.71 -4.54 9.65
C GLU A 131 13.87 -3.64 8.42
N HIS A 132 14.54 -4.15 7.39
CA HIS A 132 14.62 -3.49 6.08
C HIS A 132 13.29 -3.47 5.34
N TYR A 133 12.42 -4.43 5.62
CA TYR A 133 11.11 -4.52 5.02
C TYR A 133 10.05 -4.00 6.02
N PRO A 134 9.18 -3.06 5.62
CA PRO A 134 8.13 -2.59 6.50
C PRO A 134 7.15 -3.73 6.82
N SER A 135 6.65 -3.73 8.05
CA SER A 135 5.61 -4.69 8.43
C SER A 135 4.32 -4.44 7.64
N HIS A 136 3.56 -5.50 7.36
CA HIS A 136 2.30 -5.38 6.63
C HIS A 136 1.23 -4.56 7.38
N ALA A 137 1.28 -4.51 8.72
CA ALA A 137 0.41 -3.61 9.48
C ALA A 137 0.71 -2.14 9.15
N PHE A 138 1.99 -1.81 9.10
CA PHE A 138 2.46 -0.45 8.85
C PHE A 138 2.14 0.00 7.42
N ARG A 139 2.35 -0.90 6.45
CA ARG A 139 1.92 -0.70 5.06
C ARG A 139 0.42 -0.45 4.96
N LEU A 140 -0.40 -1.25 5.66
CA LEU A 140 -1.85 -1.06 5.68
C LEU A 140 -2.25 0.31 6.23
N VAL A 141 -1.71 0.71 7.39
CA VAL A 141 -1.99 2.02 8.00
C VAL A 141 -1.59 3.17 7.08
N SER A 142 -0.48 3.00 6.34
CA SER A 142 -0.02 4.01 5.37
C SER A 142 -1.01 4.17 4.21
N ILE A 143 -1.57 3.07 3.69
CA ILE A 143 -2.66 3.10 2.70
C ILE A 143 -3.89 3.81 3.27
N GLU A 144 -4.30 3.48 4.50
CA GLU A 144 -5.46 4.10 5.16
C GLU A 144 -5.28 5.62 5.32
N ALA A 145 -4.11 6.04 5.80
CA ALA A 145 -3.76 7.44 6.00
C ALA A 145 -3.78 8.21 4.68
N ALA A 146 -3.12 7.69 3.64
CA ALA A 146 -3.12 8.30 2.31
C ALA A 146 -4.55 8.41 1.74
N CYS A 147 -5.36 7.35 1.87
CA CYS A 147 -6.74 7.37 1.39
C CYS A 147 -7.58 8.46 2.07
N LEU A 148 -7.42 8.64 3.38
CA LEU A 148 -8.11 9.69 4.14
C LEU A 148 -7.61 11.09 3.77
N GLU A 149 -6.30 11.27 3.64
CA GLU A 149 -5.67 12.54 3.26
C GLU A 149 -6.17 13.03 1.90
N HIS A 150 -6.19 12.13 0.90
CA HIS A 150 -6.66 12.44 -0.44
C HIS A 150 -8.18 12.40 -0.61
N LYS A 151 -8.93 11.98 0.41
CA LYS A 151 -10.40 11.87 0.39
C LYS A 151 -10.87 11.01 -0.77
N VAL A 152 -10.42 9.75 -0.80
CA VAL A 152 -10.47 8.93 -2.01
C VAL A 152 -11.86 8.67 -2.60
N CYS A 153 -12.91 8.82 -1.79
CA CYS A 153 -14.28 8.72 -2.25
C CYS A 153 -14.78 10.09 -2.73
N ARG A 154 -14.54 10.39 -4.01
CA ARG A 154 -15.06 11.60 -4.70
C ARG A 154 -14.67 12.92 -4.03
N GLY A 155 -13.52 12.99 -3.36
CA GLY A 155 -13.08 14.18 -2.63
C GLY A 155 -13.84 14.43 -1.33
N ASP A 156 -14.70 13.51 -0.89
CA ASP A 156 -15.50 13.61 0.33
C ASP A 156 -14.88 12.78 1.47
N ILE A 157 -14.45 13.47 2.52
CA ILE A 157 -13.83 12.84 3.70
C ILE A 157 -14.82 11.97 4.49
N THR A 158 -16.11 12.31 4.49
CA THR A 158 -17.14 11.56 5.20
C THR A 158 -17.40 10.23 4.50
N LEU A 159 -17.54 10.26 3.16
CA LEU A 159 -17.68 9.04 2.37
C LEU A 159 -16.42 8.17 2.45
N THR A 160 -15.24 8.79 2.42
CA THR A 160 -13.96 8.09 2.55
C THR A 160 -13.87 7.39 3.90
N ARG A 161 -14.13 8.11 5.00
CA ARG A 161 -14.14 7.53 6.34
C ARG A 161 -15.15 6.38 6.46
N SER A 162 -16.37 6.56 5.95
CA SER A 162 -17.40 5.52 5.96
C SER A 162 -16.99 4.27 5.19
N GLY A 163 -16.38 4.44 4.00
CA GLY A 163 -15.85 3.32 3.22
C GLY A 163 -14.72 2.58 3.94
N LEU A 164 -13.79 3.32 4.56
CA LEU A 164 -12.71 2.73 5.36
C LEU A 164 -13.25 1.93 6.55
N GLU A 165 -14.15 2.53 7.34
CA GLU A 165 -14.81 1.90 8.48
C GLU A 165 -15.57 0.64 8.05
N GLY A 166 -16.30 0.70 6.93
CA GLY A 166 -17.03 -0.43 6.37
C GLY A 166 -16.12 -1.58 5.92
N GLY A 167 -15.02 -1.26 5.24
CA GLY A 167 -14.03 -2.23 4.79
C GLY A 167 -13.33 -2.92 5.97
N MET A 168 -12.86 -2.13 6.93
CA MET A 168 -12.20 -2.64 8.14
C MET A 168 -13.15 -3.44 9.02
N THR A 169 -14.39 -2.99 9.23
CA THR A 169 -15.37 -3.75 10.03
C THR A 169 -15.70 -5.08 9.38
N SER A 170 -15.91 -5.10 8.06
CA SER A 170 -16.17 -6.32 7.29
C SER A 170 -15.00 -7.30 7.37
N TYR A 171 -13.78 -6.78 7.23
CA TYR A 171 -12.54 -7.52 7.39
C TYR A 171 -12.43 -8.19 8.77
N ILE A 172 -12.54 -7.40 9.83
CA ILE A 172 -12.43 -7.81 11.23
C ILE A 172 -13.48 -8.88 11.57
N SER A 173 -14.73 -8.65 11.17
CA SER A 173 -15.85 -9.57 11.44
C SER A 173 -15.63 -10.92 10.77
N LYS A 174 -15.26 -10.93 9.48
CA LYS A 174 -15.04 -12.17 8.73
C LYS A 174 -13.82 -12.96 9.22
N LEU A 175 -12.72 -12.28 9.55
CA LEU A 175 -11.55 -12.96 10.09
C LEU A 175 -11.80 -13.57 11.47
N THR A 176 -12.48 -12.85 12.36
CA THR A 176 -12.81 -13.37 13.70
C THR A 176 -13.64 -14.65 13.58
N GLY A 177 -14.62 -14.67 12.66
CA GLY A 177 -15.42 -15.85 12.38
C GLY A 177 -14.63 -17.02 11.76
N ALA A 178 -13.59 -16.74 10.97
CA ALA A 178 -12.80 -17.76 10.30
C ALA A 178 -11.70 -18.39 11.18
N VAL A 179 -11.01 -17.59 12.00
CA VAL A 179 -9.81 -18.01 12.75
C VAL A 179 -10.14 -18.36 14.21
N SER A 180 -11.34 -18.01 14.71
CA SER A 180 -11.75 -18.20 16.11
C SER A 180 -10.72 -17.67 17.14
N ASN A 181 -9.91 -16.68 16.75
CA ASN A 181 -8.91 -16.05 17.58
C ASN A 181 -8.82 -14.54 17.31
N ASN A 182 -8.14 -13.82 18.20
CA ASN A 182 -7.97 -12.36 18.14
C ASN A 182 -6.55 -11.94 17.74
N GLU A 183 -5.79 -12.80 17.06
CA GLU A 183 -4.40 -12.49 16.68
C GLU A 183 -4.32 -11.30 15.72
N PHE A 184 -5.30 -11.17 14.82
CA PHE A 184 -5.39 -10.02 13.93
C PHE A 184 -5.60 -8.69 14.68
N LEU A 185 -6.37 -8.68 15.79
CA LEU A 185 -6.54 -7.48 16.60
C LEU A 185 -5.23 -7.09 17.26
N LYS A 186 -4.51 -8.07 17.81
CA LYS A 186 -3.19 -7.84 18.40
C LYS A 186 -2.23 -7.26 17.37
N TRP A 187 -2.23 -7.80 16.14
CA TRP A 187 -1.46 -7.29 15.01
C TRP A 187 -1.80 -5.85 14.64
N ARG A 188 -3.08 -5.48 14.59
CA ARG A 188 -3.48 -4.09 14.32
C ARG A 188 -3.05 -3.14 15.44
N LEU A 189 -3.21 -3.56 16.68
CA LEU A 189 -2.93 -2.73 17.85
C LEU A 189 -1.44 -2.42 18.04
N THR A 190 -0.52 -3.17 17.42
CA THR A 190 0.92 -2.82 17.46
C THR A 190 1.18 -1.44 16.85
N MET A 191 0.31 -0.97 15.94
CA MET A 191 0.48 0.33 15.30
C MET A 191 0.16 1.51 16.20
N ASN A 192 -0.51 1.29 17.32
CA ASN A 192 -0.78 2.33 18.31
C ASN A 192 0.42 2.64 19.21
N ILE A 193 1.55 1.94 19.02
CA ILE A 193 2.78 2.21 19.78
C ILE A 193 3.39 3.52 19.26
N PRO A 194 3.70 4.49 20.14
CA PRO A 194 4.18 5.83 19.73
C PRO A 194 5.38 5.80 18.77
N SER A 195 6.29 4.83 18.95
CA SER A 195 7.47 4.67 18.12
C SER A 195 7.12 4.40 16.65
N ASN A 196 6.00 3.73 16.37
CA ASN A 196 5.54 3.48 15.00
C ASN A 196 5.01 4.76 14.33
N GLN A 197 4.38 5.66 15.09
CA GLN A 197 3.98 6.98 14.60
C GLN A 197 5.21 7.83 14.25
N GLU A 198 6.21 7.87 15.13
CA GLU A 198 7.47 8.57 14.85
C GLU A 198 8.19 8.02 13.62
N HIS A 199 8.13 6.70 13.41
CA HIS A 199 8.69 6.04 12.22
C HIS A 199 7.92 6.41 10.95
N TYR A 200 6.59 6.47 11.03
CA TYR A 200 5.73 6.92 9.93
C TYR A 200 6.08 8.35 9.49
N GLU A 201 6.22 9.26 10.44
CA GLU A 201 6.57 10.65 10.17
C GLU A 201 7.93 10.78 9.49
N LYS A 202 8.93 9.99 9.91
CA LYS A 202 10.24 9.94 9.25
C LYS A 202 10.15 9.48 7.80
N ILE A 203 9.31 8.48 7.52
CA ILE A 203 9.11 7.99 6.15
C ILE A 203 8.38 9.04 5.30
N CYS A 204 7.28 9.61 5.78
CA CYS A 204 6.57 10.67 5.08
C CYS A 204 7.48 11.85 4.71
N ALA A 205 8.44 12.20 5.57
CA ALA A 205 9.40 13.27 5.31
C ALA A 205 10.34 12.98 4.12
N ILE A 206 10.58 11.71 3.79
CA ILE A 206 11.47 11.30 2.68
C ILE A 206 10.73 10.78 1.46
N THR A 207 9.43 10.51 1.56
CA THR A 207 8.58 10.07 0.43
C THR A 207 8.77 10.94 -0.84
N PRO A 208 8.84 12.29 -0.77
CA PRO A 208 9.05 13.12 -1.95
C PRO A 208 10.37 12.87 -2.70
N ASN A 209 11.37 12.29 -2.04
CA ASN A 209 12.65 11.94 -2.67
C ASN A 209 12.52 10.71 -3.56
N TRP A 210 11.56 9.85 -3.24
CA TRP A 210 11.37 8.54 -3.87
C TRP A 210 10.21 8.53 -4.87
N SER A 211 9.31 9.52 -4.82
CA SER A 211 8.29 9.69 -5.85
C SER A 211 8.87 10.23 -7.16
N ASN A 212 8.37 9.73 -8.28
CA ASN A 212 8.85 10.13 -9.60
C ASN A 212 8.01 11.28 -10.18
N PHE A 213 8.62 12.45 -10.29
CA PHE A 213 8.01 13.65 -10.90
C PHE A 213 7.88 13.58 -12.44
N ILE A 214 8.67 12.73 -13.13
CA ILE A 214 8.81 12.73 -14.59
C ILE A 214 7.66 11.98 -15.29
N PHE A 215 7.14 10.91 -14.66
CA PHE A 215 6.00 10.15 -15.18
C PHE A 215 4.69 10.47 -14.44
N GLY A 216 4.71 11.55 -13.63
CA GLY A 216 3.81 11.81 -12.52
C GLY A 216 2.34 11.56 -12.80
N VAL A 217 1.73 10.74 -11.96
CA VAL A 217 0.47 11.16 -11.35
C VAL A 217 0.89 12.02 -10.18
N ARG A 218 0.84 13.36 -10.31
CA ARG A 218 0.98 14.21 -9.14
C ARG A 218 -0.20 13.93 -8.21
N ASP A 219 0.01 14.04 -6.90
CA ASP A 219 -1.11 14.13 -5.94
C ASP A 219 -2.09 15.26 -6.32
N ASP A 220 -1.67 16.25 -7.11
CA ASP A 220 -2.50 17.31 -7.68
C ASP A 220 -3.43 16.85 -8.83
N ASP A 221 -3.06 15.80 -9.59
CA ASP A 221 -3.93 15.23 -10.64
C ASP A 221 -5.11 14.47 -10.05
N TRP A 222 -5.01 14.15 -8.76
CA TRP A 222 -6.05 13.59 -7.92
C TRP A 222 -7.22 14.56 -7.68
N LEU A 223 -6.95 15.87 -7.65
CA LEU A 223 -7.95 16.91 -7.38
C LEU A 223 -8.75 17.36 -8.61
N LYS A 224 -8.45 16.83 -9.80
CA LYS A 224 -9.00 17.32 -11.08
C LYS A 224 -9.83 16.30 -11.88
N ARG A 225 -10.13 15.12 -11.34
CA ARG A 225 -10.98 14.12 -12.01
C ARG A 225 -12.21 13.74 -11.19
#